data_AF-A0A2E7FBW7-F1
#
_entry.id   AF-A0A2E7FBW7-F1
#
_cell.length_a   1.000
_cell.length_b   1.000
_cell.length_c   1.000
_cell.angle_alpha   90.00
_cell.angle_beta   90.00
_cell.angle_gamma   90.00
#
_symmetry.space_group_name_H-M   'P 1'
#
loop_
_entity.id
_entity.type
_entity.pdbx_description
1 polymer ?
#
loop_
_entity_poly.entity_id
_entity_poly.type
_entity_poly.pdbx_seq_one_letter_code
_entity_poly.pdbx_strand_id
1 'polypeptide(L)' 'MNMNISNYKTKLNKITTFIFDVDGVLTNGKILITSDGQMYRSMNTKDGFAIKLAI' A
#
# COMPACT_ATOMS: atom_id res chain seq x y z
N MET A 1 -19.02 30.41 14.93
CA MET A 1 -19.43 29.34 14.02
C MET A 1 -18.30 28.31 13.99
N ASN A 2 -18.45 27.19 14.71
CA ASN A 2 -17.39 26.18 14.78
C ASN A 2 -17.44 25.31 13.53
N MET A 3 -16.45 25.43 12.65
CA MET A 3 -16.25 24.45 11.59
C MET A 3 -15.74 23.17 12.22
N ASN A 4 -16.59 22.15 12.30
CA ASN A 4 -16.13 20.77 12.49
C ASN A 4 -15.44 20.33 11.20
N ILE A 5 -14.15 20.60 11.10
CA ILE A 5 -13.33 20.13 9.98
C ILE A 5 -13.25 18.61 10.08
N SER A 6 -13.93 17.91 9.15
CA SER A 6 -13.83 16.46 9.04
C SER A 6 -12.38 16.06 8.76
N ASN A 7 -11.75 15.51 9.79
CA ASN A 7 -10.38 14.98 9.76
C ASN A 7 -10.33 13.69 8.93
N TYR A 8 -9.19 13.39 8.29
CA TYR A 8 -8.98 12.20 7.46
C TYR A 8 -9.40 10.90 8.17
N LYS A 9 -9.17 10.79 9.49
CA LYS A 9 -9.59 9.64 10.28
C LYS A 9 -11.10 9.34 10.18
N THR A 10 -11.92 10.39 10.16
CA THR A 10 -13.38 10.26 10.01
C THR A 10 -13.79 9.89 8.58
N LYS A 11 -12.96 10.24 7.59
CA LYS A 11 -13.19 9.95 6.17
C LYS A 11 -12.78 8.52 5.79
N LEU A 12 -11.72 7.99 6.42
CA LEU A 12 -11.21 6.63 6.17
C LEU A 12 -12.27 5.54 6.39
N ASN A 13 -13.14 5.72 7.39
CA ASN A 13 -14.20 4.75 7.71
C ASN A 13 -15.22 4.54 6.57
N LYS A 14 -15.26 5.41 5.56
CA LYS A 14 -16.18 5.32 4.42
C LYS A 14 -15.53 4.70 3.18
N ILE A 15 -14.23 4.41 3.22
CA ILE A 15 -13.49 3.85 2.10
C ILE A 15 -13.77 2.34 2.05
N THR A 16 -14.30 1.88 0.92
CA THR A 16 -14.62 0.46 0.68
C THR A 16 -13.60 -0.23 -0.21
N THR A 17 -12.66 0.51 -0.78
CA THR A 17 -11.72 0.00 -1.78
C THR A 17 -10.41 0.73 -1.67
N PHE A 18 -9.32 -0.02 -1.61
CA PHE A 18 -7.96 0.49 -1.71
C PHE A 18 -7.36 0.08 -3.05
N ILE A 19 -6.67 1.03 -3.69
CA ILE A 19 -5.92 0.81 -4.92
C ILE A 19 -4.47 1.18 -4.61
N PHE A 20 -3.56 0.24 -4.81
CA PHE A 20 -2.14 0.42 -4.54
C PHE A 20 -1.35 0.28 -5.84
N ASP A 21 -0.44 1.21 -6.08
CA ASP A 21 0.66 1.00 -7.01
C ASP A 21 1.66 -0.01 -6.42
N VAL A 22 2.53 -0.58 -7.24
CA VAL A 22 3.48 -1.61 -6.84
C VAL A 22 4.84 -0.99 -6.56
N ASP A 23 5.47 -0.41 -7.60
CA ASP A 23 6.87 -0.01 -7.54
C ASP A 23 7.03 1.35 -6.85
N GLY A 24 7.64 1.36 -5.66
CA GLY A 24 7.77 2.56 -4.83
C GLY A 24 6.62 2.78 -3.83
N VAL A 25 5.58 1.92 -3.86
CA VAL A 25 4.50 1.89 -2.86
C VAL A 25 4.56 0.59 -2.06
N LEU A 26 4.32 -0.55 -2.70
CA LEU A 26 4.42 -1.87 -2.05
C LEU A 26 5.84 -2.45 -2.09
N THR A 27 6.71 -1.85 -2.89
CA THR A 27 8.14 -2.15 -2.97
C THR A 27 8.95 -0.89 -2.72
N ASN A 28 10.25 -1.04 -2.50
CA ASN A 28 11.17 0.10 -2.41
C ASN A 28 11.60 0.67 -3.78
N GLY A 29 10.91 0.31 -4.86
CA GLY A 29 11.18 0.78 -6.23
C GLY A 29 12.40 0.14 -6.88
N LYS A 30 13.09 -0.79 -6.22
CA LYS A 30 14.22 -1.53 -6.80
C LYS A 30 13.75 -2.85 -7.42
N ILE A 31 14.36 -3.19 -8.55
CA ILE A 31 14.22 -4.50 -9.20
C ILE A 31 15.55 -5.22 -9.05
N LEU A 32 15.50 -6.46 -8.56
CA LEU A 32 16.66 -7.35 -8.52
C LEU A 32 16.68 -8.16 -9.82
N ILE A 33 17.78 -8.07 -10.56
CA ILE A 33 17.99 -8.86 -11.78
C ILE A 33 18.98 -9.99 -11.45
N THR A 34 18.58 -11.22 -11.69
CA THR A 34 19.43 -12.40 -11.49
C THR A 34 20.33 -12.66 -12.70
N SER A 35 21.34 -13.53 -12.54
CA SER A 35 22.30 -13.86 -13.60
C SER A 35 21.67 -14.58 -14.80
N ASP A 36 20.51 -15.21 -14.63
CA ASP A 36 19.69 -15.81 -15.68
C ASP A 36 18.62 -14.85 -16.25
N GLY A 37 18.66 -13.58 -15.86
CA GLY A 37 17.79 -12.51 -16.41
C GLY A 37 16.40 -12.43 -15.79
N GLN A 38 16.11 -13.15 -14.70
CA GLN A 38 14.85 -13.02 -13.99
C GLN A 38 14.81 -11.71 -13.19
N MET A 39 13.60 -11.16 -13.06
CA MET A 39 13.35 -9.92 -12.33
C MET A 39 12.53 -10.19 -11.08
N TYR A 40 13.11 -9.91 -9.91
CA TYR A 40 12.45 -10.04 -8.62
C TYR A 40 12.17 -8.68 -7.99
N ARG A 41 11.03 -8.61 -7.31
CA ARG A 41 10.62 -7.49 -6.46
C ARG A 41 10.51 -7.98 -5.03
N SER A 42 10.86 -7.12 -4.09
CA SER A 42 10.69 -7.40 -2.66
C SER A 42 9.53 -6.59 -2.10
N MET A 43 8.64 -7.26 -1.37
CA MET A 43 7.48 -6.67 -0.69
C MET A 43 7.61 -6.88 0.82
N ASN A 44 6.92 -6.06 1.61
CA ASN A 44 6.92 -6.18 3.06
C ASN A 44 5.82 -7.15 3.55
N THR A 45 6.21 -8.13 4.36
CA THR A 45 5.27 -9.10 4.94
C THR A 45 4.18 -8.46 5.81
N LYS A 46 4.49 -7.36 6.54
CA LYS A 46 3.51 -6.65 7.36
C LYS A 46 2.44 -5.98 6.51
N ASP A 47 2.83 -5.42 5.37
CA ASP A 47 1.90 -4.78 4.44
C ASP A 47 0.97 -5.84 3.81
N GLY A 48 1.53 -7.01 3.44
CA GLY A 48 0.73 -8.15 2.98
C GLY A 48 -0.27 -8.65 4.03
N PHE A 49 0.13 -8.70 5.30
CA PHE A 49 -0.79 -9.05 6.40
C PHE A 49 -1.90 -8.02 6.57
N ALA A 50 -1.59 -6.73 6.53
CA ALA A 50 -2.59 -5.67 6.63
C ALA A 50 -3.59 -5.70 5.47
N ILE A 51 -3.12 -5.91 4.22
CA ILE A 51 -3.98 -6.05 3.04
C ILE A 51 -4.91 -7.25 3.19
N LYS A 52 -4.40 -8.39 3.68
CA LYS A 52 -5.23 -9.57 3.94
C LYS A 52 -6.36 -9.31 4.94
N LEU A 53 -6.11 -8.50 5.97
CA LEU A 53 -7.12 -8.11 6.96
C LEU A 53 -8.10 -7.04 6.46
N ALA A 54 -7.76 -6.35 5.37
CA ALA A 54 -8.58 -5.28 4.80
C ALA A 54 -9.64 -5.80 3.81
N ILE A 55 -9.60 -7.10 3.47
CA ILE A 55 -10.62 -7.82 2.69
C ILE A 55 -11.70 -8.34 3.65
#